data_AF-A0A2E2UD69-F1
#
_entry.id   AF-A0A2E2UD69-F1
#
_cell.length_a   1.000
_cell.length_b   1.000
_cell.length_c   1.000
_cell.angle_alpha   90.00
_cell.angle_beta   90.00
_cell.angle_gamma   90.00
#
_symmetry.space_group_name_H-M   'P 1'
#
loop_
_entity.id
_entity.type
_entity.pdbx_description
1 polymer ?
#
loop_
_entity_poly.entity_id
_entity_poly.type
_entity_poly.pdbx_seq_one_letter_code
_entity_poly.pdbx_strand_id
1 'polypeptide(L)'
;MEAGKEPEELKANCMWIMRRLLRGSFDLVIERENRFTRDLYCCYESVSHYYPEREAKLRSVLVYALNPSEDYKEWKELVEDTCNWIVKESQK
;
A
#
# COMPACT_ATOMS: atom_id res chain seq x y z
N MET A 1 -11.90 27.75 11.01
CA MET A 1 -10.46 27.58 10.75
C MET A 1 -10.24 26.08 10.83
N GLU A 2 -10.13 25.39 9.69
CA GLU A 2 -9.75 23.97 9.72
C GLU A 2 -8.32 23.91 10.25
N ALA A 3 -8.13 23.25 11.39
CA ALA A 3 -6.79 22.97 11.88
C ALA A 3 -6.12 22.08 10.84
N GLY A 4 -5.07 22.61 10.18
CA GLY A 4 -4.20 21.78 9.35
C GLY A 4 -3.67 20.65 10.22
N LYS A 5 -3.77 19.39 9.75
CA LYS A 5 -3.26 18.24 10.49
C LYS A 5 -1.79 18.46 10.84
N GLU A 6 -1.40 18.09 12.06
CA GLU A 6 -0.01 18.19 12.49
C GLU A 6 0.87 17.24 11.64
N PRO A 7 2.14 17.58 11.36
CA PRO A 7 3.03 16.78 10.52
C PRO A 7 3.14 15.31 10.97
N GLU A 8 3.17 15.07 12.29
CA GLU A 8 3.17 13.74 12.88
C GLU A 8 1.90 12.94 12.55
N GLU A 9 0.73 13.58 12.56
CA GLU A 9 -0.53 12.94 12.18
C GLU A 9 -0.54 12.57 10.70
N LEU A 10 0.02 13.43 9.84
CA LEU A 10 0.12 13.16 8.41
C LEU A 10 1.05 11.98 8.13
N LYS A 11 2.21 11.90 8.80
CA LYS A 11 3.11 10.74 8.73
C LYS A 11 2.45 9.46 9.24
N ALA A 12 1.74 9.54 10.37
CA ALA A 12 1.02 8.41 10.92
C ALA A 12 -0.06 7.89 9.94
N ASN A 13 -0.79 8.80 9.31
CA ASN A 13 -1.79 8.46 8.28
C ASN A 13 -1.14 7.83 7.04
N CYS A 14 -0.05 8.41 6.52
CA CYS A 14 0.71 7.88 5.39
C CYS A 14 1.12 6.42 5.68
N MET A 15 1.82 6.19 6.80
CA MET A 15 2.26 4.86 7.22
C MET A 15 1.09 3.88 7.35
N TRP A 16 0.00 4.29 8.00
CA TRP A 16 -1.16 3.46 8.28
C TRP A 16 -1.91 3.02 7.00
N ILE A 17 -2.05 3.93 6.04
CA ILE A 17 -2.70 3.66 4.75
C ILE A 17 -1.82 2.71 3.92
N MET A 18 -0.53 3.00 3.79
CA MET A 18 0.38 2.19 2.96
C MET A 18 0.48 0.76 3.45
N ARG A 19 0.51 0.57 4.77
CA ARG A 19 0.48 -0.76 5.41
C ARG A 19 -0.81 -1.53 5.11
N ARG A 20 -1.92 -0.85 4.89
CA ARG A 20 -3.21 -1.47 4.50
C ARG A 20 -3.23 -1.81 3.04
N LEU A 21 -2.71 -0.94 2.17
CA LEU A 21 -2.63 -1.20 0.74
C LEU A 21 -1.77 -2.45 0.44
N LEU A 22 -0.61 -2.58 1.09
CA LEU A 22 0.22 -3.78 0.93
C LEU A 22 -0.45 -5.06 1.40
N ARG A 23 -1.19 -5.02 2.51
CA ARG A 23 -1.90 -6.21 3.01
C ARG A 23 -3.12 -6.54 2.17
N GLY A 24 -3.92 -5.54 1.80
CA GLY A 24 -5.08 -5.73 0.93
C GLY A 24 -4.70 -6.20 -0.48
N SER A 25 -3.55 -5.78 -0.99
CA SER A 25 -3.02 -6.35 -2.24
C SER A 25 -2.51 -7.78 -2.06
N PHE A 26 -1.90 -8.11 -0.91
CA PHE A 26 -1.50 -9.48 -0.59
C PHE A 26 -2.70 -10.43 -0.46
N ASP A 27 -3.83 -9.95 0.08
CA ASP A 27 -5.07 -10.73 0.18
C ASP A 27 -5.57 -11.20 -1.20
N LEU A 28 -5.25 -10.50 -2.29
CA LEU A 28 -5.59 -10.93 -3.67
C LEU A 28 -4.82 -12.18 -4.12
N VAL A 29 -3.68 -12.46 -3.50
CA VAL A 29 -2.78 -13.57 -3.89
C VAL A 29 -2.62 -14.62 -2.80
N ILE A 30 -3.13 -14.37 -1.59
CA ILE A 30 -2.88 -15.20 -0.41
C ILE A 30 -3.23 -16.68 -0.61
N GLU A 31 -4.34 -16.97 -1.31
CA GLU A 31 -4.76 -18.34 -1.63
C GLU A 31 -3.80 -19.03 -2.61
N ARG A 32 -3.30 -18.28 -3.60
CA ARG A 32 -2.32 -18.77 -4.60
C ARG A 32 -0.93 -18.97 -3.97
N GLU A 33 -0.56 -18.06 -3.09
CA GLU A 33 0.71 -18.10 -2.36
C GLU A 33 0.76 -19.24 -1.32
N ASN A 34 -0.39 -19.68 -0.83
CA ASN A 34 -0.55 -20.73 0.19
C ASN A 34 0.33 -20.48 1.44
N ARG A 35 0.52 -19.20 1.77
CA ARG A 35 1.31 -18.73 2.91
C ARG A 35 0.70 -17.46 3.45
N PHE A 36 0.63 -17.34 4.77
CA PHE A 36 0.34 -16.08 5.44
C PHE A 36 1.63 -15.43 5.96
N THR A 37 1.79 -14.13 5.77
CA THR A 37 2.88 -13.35 6.35
C THR A 37 2.37 -12.01 6.86
N ARG A 38 2.99 -11.52 7.94
CA ARG A 38 2.76 -10.16 8.46
C ARG A 38 3.83 -9.18 8.01
N ASP A 39 4.91 -9.69 7.43
CA ASP A 39 6.04 -8.91 6.95
C ASP A 39 5.67 -8.18 5.66
N LEU A 40 5.91 -6.87 5.63
CA LEU A 40 5.50 -6.01 4.51
C LEU A 40 6.31 -6.27 3.25
N TYR A 41 7.60 -6.61 3.40
CA TYR A 41 8.45 -6.93 2.26
C TYR A 41 7.98 -8.24 1.63
N CYS A 42 7.70 -9.28 2.44
CA CYS A 42 7.13 -10.52 1.92
C CYS A 42 5.78 -10.29 1.23
N CYS A 43 4.88 -9.46 1.79
CA CYS A 43 3.63 -9.12 1.10
C CYS A 43 3.90 -8.49 -0.27
N TYR A 44 4.81 -7.50 -0.34
CA TYR A 44 5.21 -6.87 -1.60
C TYR A 44 5.79 -7.87 -2.60
N GLU A 45 6.68 -8.74 -2.15
CA GLU A 45 7.38 -9.73 -2.99
C GLU A 45 6.38 -10.74 -3.58
N SER A 46 5.51 -11.31 -2.75
CA SER A 46 4.48 -12.24 -3.20
C SER A 46 3.54 -11.59 -4.21
N VAL A 47 3.03 -10.37 -3.96
CA VAL A 47 2.14 -9.70 -4.92
C VAL A 47 2.86 -9.39 -6.23
N SER A 48 4.11 -8.91 -6.16
CA SER A 48 4.91 -8.58 -7.35
C SER A 48 5.24 -9.81 -8.19
N HIS A 49 5.29 -11.00 -7.58
CA HIS A 49 5.43 -12.25 -8.30
C HIS A 49 4.23 -12.56 -9.21
N TYR A 50 2.99 -12.35 -8.72
CA TYR A 50 1.77 -12.60 -9.51
C TYR A 50 1.33 -11.41 -10.37
N TYR A 51 1.72 -10.19 -10.00
CA TYR A 51 1.39 -8.93 -10.68
C TYR A 51 2.67 -8.13 -10.97
N PRO A 52 3.55 -8.60 -11.86
CA PRO A 52 4.83 -7.94 -12.16
C PRO A 52 4.65 -6.53 -12.71
N GLU A 53 3.53 -6.23 -13.37
CA GLU A 53 3.19 -4.89 -13.86
C GLU A 53 2.88 -3.89 -12.74
N ARG A 54 2.61 -4.39 -11.52
CA ARG A 54 2.33 -3.57 -10.33
C ARG A 54 3.54 -3.41 -9.41
N GLU A 55 4.63 -4.12 -9.65
CA GLU A 55 5.83 -4.13 -8.80
C GLU A 55 6.30 -2.70 -8.47
N ALA A 56 6.55 -1.87 -9.47
CA ALA A 56 7.10 -0.53 -9.26
C ALA A 56 6.19 0.35 -8.39
N LYS A 57 4.87 0.19 -8.52
CA LYS A 57 3.88 0.92 -7.73
C LYS A 57 3.86 0.41 -6.29
N LEU A 58 3.84 -0.90 -6.09
CA LEU A 58 3.85 -1.54 -4.77
C LEU A 58 5.17 -1.30 -4.02
N ARG A 59 6.28 -1.18 -4.74
CA ARG A 59 7.57 -0.74 -4.19
C ARG A 59 7.47 0.65 -3.58
N SER A 60 6.83 1.60 -4.26
CA SER A 60 6.57 2.93 -3.70
C SER A 60 5.68 2.87 -2.46
N VAL A 61 4.64 2.02 -2.46
CA VAL A 61 3.80 1.80 -1.26
C VAL A 61 4.65 1.28 -0.10
N LEU A 62 5.55 0.31 -0.34
CA LEU A 62 6.47 -0.20 0.68
C LEU A 62 7.40 0.89 1.21
N VAL A 63 7.98 1.69 0.32
CA VAL A 63 8.86 2.81 0.71
C VAL A 63 8.13 3.78 1.63
N TYR A 64 6.91 4.20 1.30
CA TYR A 64 6.13 5.09 2.17
C TYR A 64 5.64 4.41 3.46
N ALA A 65 5.43 3.09 3.46
CA ALA A 65 5.10 2.35 4.68
C ALA A 65 6.25 2.29 5.69
N LEU A 66 7.50 2.34 5.21
CA LEU A 66 8.73 2.33 6.00
C LEU A 66 9.25 3.75 6.31
N ASN A 67 9.05 4.70 5.37
CA ASN A 67 9.51 6.07 5.43
C ASN A 67 8.32 7.01 5.12
N PRO A 68 7.40 7.24 6.07
CA PRO A 68 6.20 8.00 5.83
C PRO A 68 6.49 9.49 5.57
N SER A 69 5.74 10.09 4.63
CA SER A 69 5.80 11.52 4.32
C SER A 69 4.64 12.27 5.00
N GLU A 70 4.92 13.50 5.43
CA GLU A 70 3.89 14.45 5.87
C GLU A 70 3.19 15.14 4.69
N ASP A 71 3.75 15.08 3.48
CA ASP A 71 3.13 15.70 2.31
C ASP A 71 2.05 14.78 1.72
N TYR A 72 0.79 15.09 2.06
CA TYR A 72 -0.37 14.38 1.52
C TYR A 72 -0.41 14.33 -0.02
N LYS A 73 0.04 15.39 -0.70
CA LYS A 73 -0.03 15.46 -2.16
C LYS A 73 0.92 14.45 -2.80
N GLU A 74 2.07 14.18 -2.19
CA GLU A 74 3.06 13.22 -2.71
C GLU A 74 2.53 11.79 -2.81
N TRP A 75 1.66 11.39 -1.89
CA TRP A 75 1.21 10.00 -1.79
C TRP A 75 -0.27 9.78 -2.08
N LYS A 76 -1.07 10.83 -2.25
CA LYS A 76 -2.50 10.72 -2.57
C LYS A 76 -2.75 9.93 -3.85
N GLU A 77 -2.08 10.28 -4.95
CA GLU A 77 -2.29 9.62 -6.25
C GLU A 77 -1.89 8.14 -6.21
N LEU A 78 -0.83 7.82 -5.47
CA LEU A 78 -0.39 6.45 -5.22
C LEU A 78 -1.48 5.64 -4.49
N VAL A 79 -2.10 6.22 -3.46
CA VAL A 79 -3.18 5.58 -2.71
C VAL A 79 -4.39 5.34 -3.61
N GLU A 80 -4.83 6.35 -4.36
CA GLU A 80 -6.00 6.25 -5.23
C GLU A 80 -5.82 5.19 -6.33
N ASP A 81 -4.68 5.20 -7.03
CA ASP A 81 -4.36 4.21 -8.05
C ASP A 81 -4.30 2.79 -7.47
N THR A 82 -3.64 2.62 -6.33
CA THR A 82 -3.49 1.30 -5.69
C THR A 82 -4.83 0.78 -5.16
N CYS A 83 -5.63 1.63 -4.50
CA CYS A 83 -6.98 1.29 -4.05
C CYS A 83 -7.88 0.85 -5.22
N ASN A 84 -7.93 1.65 -6.29
CA ASN A 84 -8.77 1.36 -7.45
C ASN A 84 -8.39 0.04 -8.11
N TRP A 85 -7.09 -0.24 -8.19
CA TRP A 85 -6.60 -1.52 -8.66
C TRP A 85 -7.02 -2.68 -7.74
N ILE A 86 -6.83 -2.57 -6.43
CA ILE A 86 -7.22 -3.64 -5.48
C ILE A 86 -8.72 -3.95 -5.60
N VAL A 87 -9.57 -2.92 -5.60
CA VAL A 87 -11.02 -3.08 -5.72
C VAL A 87 -11.38 -3.80 -7.02
N LYS A 88 -10.76 -3.40 -8.14
CA LYS A 88 -10.99 -4.03 -9.45
C LYS A 88 -10.56 -5.50 -9.47
N GLU A 89 -9.42 -5.84 -8.88
CA GLU A 89 -8.96 -7.23 -8.83
C GLU A 89 -9.77 -8.10 -7.87
N SER A 90 -10.27 -7.55 -6.76
CA SER A 90 -11.11 -8.29 -5.79
C SER A 90 -12.49 -8.69 -6.32
N GLN A 91 -12.89 -8.15 -7.47
CA GLN A 91 -14.18 -8.43 -8.12
C GLN A 91 -14.06 -9.44 -9.26
N LYS A 92 -12.85 -9.94 -9.54
CA LYS A 92 -12.61 -10.98 -10.54
C LYS A 92 -12.75 -12.36 -9.93
#